data_AF-A0A3D5NVB2-F1
#
_entry.id   AF-A0A3D5NVB2-F1
#
_cell.length_a   1.000
_cell.length_b   1.000
_cell.length_c   1.000
_cell.angle_alpha   90.00
_cell.angle_beta   90.00
_cell.angle_gamma   90.00
#
_symmetry.space_group_name_H-M   'P 1'
#
loop_
_entity.id
_entity.type
_entity.pdbx_description
1 polymer ?
#
loop_
_entity_poly.entity_id
_entity_poly.type
_entity_poly.pdbx_seq_one_letter_code
_entity_poly.pdbx_strand_id
1 'polypeptide(L)'
;AKFVNGAGYKSAETDSYKKGSFQIAFGEVALPGKTGFNVGSIFTYEPYDYSSGLAAPEKKSTIVYGAFGGLSVEKKFRLGGEFQRCVKSGPDLTLQIFSVYGNYSLMTAVDLFGRFDLMDPDVDSNDDGESYTILGLSYLAAKGLTIAPNFRYTAYQDSSDPDKLFKVNFEFKIS
;
A
#
# COMPACT_ATOMS: atom_id res chain seq x y z
N ALA A 1 3.58 6.68 -18.39
CA ALA A 1 2.31 7.05 -17.74
C ALA A 1 1.27 5.97 -18.03
N LYS A 2 0.48 5.58 -17.03
CA LYS A 2 -0.65 4.63 -17.20
C LYS A 2 -1.95 5.38 -16.90
N PHE A 3 -2.95 5.21 -17.78
CA PHE A 3 -4.30 5.74 -17.62
C PHE A 3 -5.26 4.57 -17.55
N VAL A 4 -6.17 4.59 -16.58
CA VAL A 4 -7.24 3.59 -16.46
C VAL A 4 -8.56 4.29 -16.14
N ASN A 5 -9.64 3.76 -16.71
CA ASN A 5 -11.02 4.18 -16.48
C ASN A 5 -11.88 2.92 -16.32
N GLY A 6 -12.60 2.82 -15.20
CA GLY A 6 -13.69 1.85 -15.01
C GLY A 6 -13.34 0.35 -14.91
N ALA A 7 -14.34 -0.44 -14.49
CA ALA A 7 -14.38 -1.79 -13.93
C ALA A 7 -13.86 -2.95 -14.80
N GLY A 8 -13.20 -2.67 -15.92
CA GLY A 8 -12.67 -3.71 -16.79
C GLY A 8 -13.72 -4.38 -17.69
N TYR A 9 -13.20 -5.21 -18.59
CA TYR A 9 -13.74 -5.51 -19.93
C TYR A 9 -15.01 -6.40 -20.02
N LYS A 10 -15.74 -6.72 -18.93
CA LYS A 10 -16.78 -7.78 -19.00
C LYS A 10 -18.20 -7.48 -18.49
N SER A 11 -18.49 -6.26 -18.06
CA SER A 11 -19.87 -5.86 -17.73
C SER A 11 -20.13 -4.42 -18.14
N ALA A 12 -21.35 -4.11 -18.59
CA ALA A 12 -21.78 -2.72 -18.73
C ALA A 12 -21.79 -2.08 -17.34
N GLU A 13 -20.97 -1.04 -17.13
CA GLU A 13 -20.99 -0.29 -15.88
C GLU A 13 -22.33 0.42 -15.74
N THR A 14 -23.08 0.06 -14.70
CA THR A 14 -24.34 0.69 -14.31
C THR A 14 -24.15 1.95 -13.46
N ASP A 15 -22.89 2.31 -13.15
CA ASP A 15 -22.54 3.52 -12.43
C ASP A 15 -22.32 4.70 -13.42
N SER A 16 -22.97 5.82 -13.10
CA SER A 16 -22.87 7.08 -13.86
C SER A 16 -21.52 7.78 -13.65
N TYR A 17 -20.80 7.43 -12.59
CA TYR A 17 -19.50 8.03 -12.28
C TYR A 17 -18.35 7.19 -12.82
N LYS A 18 -17.32 7.88 -13.30
CA LYS A 18 -16.10 7.27 -13.83
C LYS A 18 -14.92 7.63 -12.95
N LYS A 19 -14.22 6.60 -12.47
CA LYS A 19 -12.94 6.73 -11.80
C LYS A 19 -11.84 6.97 -12.83
N GLY A 20 -11.17 8.11 -12.73
CA GLY A 20 -9.96 8.38 -13.51
C GLY A 20 -8.73 8.18 -12.64
N SER A 21 -7.77 7.39 -13.11
CA SER A 21 -6.47 7.25 -12.44
C SER A 21 -5.31 7.46 -13.41
N PHE A 22 -4.28 8.14 -12.91
CA PHE A 22 -3.03 8.42 -13.60
C PHE A 22 -1.85 8.05 -12.71
N GLN A 23 -0.86 7.38 -13.30
CA GLN A 23 0.40 7.08 -12.63
C GLN A 23 1.57 7.46 -13.54
N ILE A 24 2.54 8.15 -12.96
CA ILE A 24 3.87 8.38 -13.56
C ILE A 24 4.94 7.74 -12.71
N ALA A 25 5.93 7.17 -13.38
CA ALA A 25 7.08 6.56 -12.75
C ALA A 25 8.29 6.79 -13.65
N PHE A 26 9.44 6.99 -13.02
CA PHE A 26 10.74 7.12 -13.66
C PHE A 26 11.71 6.13 -13.00
N GLY A 27 12.60 5.54 -13.79
CA GLY A 27 13.61 4.57 -13.33
C GLY A 27 13.24 3.11 -13.63
N GLU A 28 13.85 2.18 -12.89
CA GLU A 28 13.71 0.74 -13.11
C GLU A 28 12.34 0.23 -12.65
N VAL A 29 11.60 -0.34 -13.60
CA VAL A 29 10.21 -0.81 -13.38
C VAL A 29 10.20 -2.18 -12.70
N ALA A 30 11.28 -2.96 -12.80
CA ALA A 30 11.44 -4.27 -12.18
C ALA A 30 12.58 -4.28 -11.14
N LEU A 31 12.44 -3.46 -10.08
CA LEU A 31 13.34 -3.54 -8.91
C LEU A 31 13.48 -4.96 -8.33
N PRO A 32 12.45 -5.84 -8.41
CA PRO A 32 12.63 -7.27 -8.20
C PRO A 32 13.63 -7.90 -9.17
N GLY A 33 14.87 -8.11 -8.71
CA GLY A 33 15.90 -8.83 -9.46
C GLY A 33 16.81 -7.95 -10.32
N LYS A 34 16.74 -6.62 -10.23
CA LYS A 34 17.68 -5.70 -10.90
C LYS A 34 18.20 -4.64 -9.95
N THR A 35 19.41 -4.15 -10.22
CA THR A 35 19.96 -2.97 -9.56
C THR A 35 19.37 -1.72 -10.21
N GLY A 36 18.97 -0.74 -9.40
CA GLY A 36 18.43 0.51 -9.89
C GLY A 36 17.57 1.21 -8.84
N PHE A 37 16.95 2.30 -9.24
CA PHE A 37 15.97 3.00 -8.44
C PHE A 37 14.72 3.30 -9.26
N ASN A 38 13.62 3.57 -8.59
CA ASN A 38 12.48 4.22 -9.19
C ASN A 38 11.87 5.25 -8.25
N VAL A 39 11.14 6.17 -8.85
CA VAL A 39 10.30 7.16 -8.16
C VAL A 39 9.07 7.37 -9.01
N GLY A 40 7.94 7.61 -8.38
CA GLY A 40 6.70 7.88 -9.08
C GLY A 40 5.66 8.54 -8.23
N SER A 41 4.58 8.93 -8.88
CA SER A 41 3.39 9.46 -8.24
C SER A 41 2.14 8.85 -8.85
N ILE A 42 1.08 8.87 -8.04
CA ILE A 42 -0.25 8.43 -8.41
C ILE A 42 -1.23 9.56 -8.12
N PHE A 43 -2.22 9.71 -9.00
CA PHE A 43 -3.37 10.57 -8.79
C PHE A 43 -4.62 9.83 -9.27
N THR A 44 -5.69 9.93 -8.50
CA THR A 44 -6.99 9.34 -8.80
C THR A 44 -8.08 10.32 -8.41
N TYR A 45 -9.10 10.42 -9.25
CA TYR A 45 -10.31 11.22 -9.02
C TYR A 45 -11.53 10.37 -9.32
N GLU A 46 -12.47 10.34 -8.37
CA GLU A 46 -13.70 9.56 -8.46
C GLU A 46 -14.87 10.38 -7.91
N PRO A 47 -15.77 10.90 -8.77
CA PRO A 47 -16.98 11.58 -8.32
C PRO A 47 -18.01 10.56 -7.79
N TYR A 48 -18.89 10.99 -6.89
CA TYR A 48 -20.01 10.17 -6.41
C TYR A 48 -21.15 11.07 -5.87
N ASP A 49 -22.35 10.50 -5.75
CA ASP A 49 -23.45 11.15 -5.02
C ASP A 49 -23.33 10.88 -3.52
N TYR A 50 -23.31 11.94 -2.73
CA TYR A 50 -23.30 11.87 -1.28
C TYR A 50 -24.63 12.35 -0.72
N SER A 51 -25.22 11.59 0.19
CA SER A 51 -26.46 11.94 0.87
C SER A 51 -26.22 11.95 2.38
N SER A 52 -26.53 13.06 3.04
CA SER A 52 -26.48 13.19 4.50
C SER A 52 -27.89 13.40 5.06
N GLY A 53 -28.41 12.40 5.77
CA GLY A 53 -29.76 12.44 6.32
C GLY A 53 -30.85 12.50 5.25
N LEU A 54 -31.76 13.47 5.38
CA LEU A 54 -32.93 13.64 4.49
C LEU A 54 -32.70 14.65 3.34
N ALA A 55 -31.48 15.19 3.20
CA ALA A 55 -31.16 16.15 2.14
C ALA A 55 -31.08 15.48 0.77
N ALA A 56 -31.29 16.27 -0.29
CA ALA A 56 -31.06 15.81 -1.65
C ALA A 56 -29.58 15.45 -1.86
N PRO A 57 -29.25 14.44 -2.70
CA PRO A 57 -27.86 14.05 -2.94
C PRO A 57 -27.03 15.19 -3.54
N GLU A 58 -25.84 15.40 -3.01
CA GLU A 58 -24.85 16.34 -3.53
C GLU A 58 -23.76 15.60 -4.31
N LYS A 59 -23.24 16.22 -5.37
CA LYS A 59 -22.05 15.70 -6.06
C LYS A 59 -20.82 15.95 -5.19
N LYS A 60 -20.13 14.88 -4.82
CA LYS A 60 -18.86 14.90 -4.08
C LYS A 60 -17.81 14.11 -4.85
N SER A 61 -16.62 14.04 -4.30
CA SER A 61 -15.48 13.38 -4.92
C SER A 61 -14.56 12.74 -3.89
N THR A 62 -13.93 11.66 -4.32
CA THR A 62 -12.78 11.05 -3.66
C THR A 62 -11.54 11.34 -4.52
N ILE A 63 -10.53 11.92 -3.91
CA ILE A 63 -9.23 12.19 -4.54
C ILE A 63 -8.18 11.38 -3.80
N VAL A 64 -7.43 10.55 -4.52
CA VAL A 64 -6.26 9.87 -3.96
C VAL A 64 -5.03 10.37 -4.68
N TYR A 65 -4.02 10.82 -3.93
CA TYR A 65 -2.73 11.15 -4.49
C TYR A 65 -1.61 10.62 -3.62
N GLY A 66 -0.46 10.37 -4.22
CA GLY A 66 0.65 9.81 -3.50
C GLY A 66 1.93 9.81 -4.30
N ALA A 67 3.01 9.50 -3.60
CA ALA A 67 4.33 9.30 -4.18
C ALA A 67 4.92 8.01 -3.64
N PHE A 68 5.73 7.36 -4.47
CA PHE A 68 6.47 6.18 -4.07
C PHE A 68 7.88 6.26 -4.63
N GLY A 69 8.80 5.56 -3.99
CA GLY A 69 10.15 5.39 -4.50
C GLY A 69 10.79 4.16 -3.91
N GLY A 70 11.80 3.67 -4.60
CA GLY A 70 12.58 2.54 -4.12
C GLY A 70 13.90 2.42 -4.82
N LEU A 71 14.80 1.66 -4.20
CA LEU A 71 16.11 1.35 -4.70
C LEU A 71 16.44 -0.11 -4.43
N SER A 72 17.24 -0.69 -5.31
CA SER A 72 17.70 -2.07 -5.26
C SER A 72 19.18 -2.09 -5.62
N VAL A 73 19.99 -2.76 -4.80
CA VAL A 73 21.45 -2.87 -4.97
C VAL A 73 21.81 -4.35 -5.07
N GLU A 74 22.30 -4.74 -6.24
CA GLU A 74 22.92 -6.06 -6.52
C GLU A 74 22.07 -7.26 -6.13
N LYS A 75 20.74 -7.13 -6.14
CA LYS A 75 19.78 -8.13 -5.63
C LYS A 75 19.95 -8.48 -4.15
N LYS A 76 20.89 -7.85 -3.44
CA LYS A 76 21.16 -8.08 -2.01
C LYS A 76 20.30 -7.19 -1.13
N PHE A 77 20.11 -5.93 -1.50
CA PHE A 77 19.39 -4.97 -0.68
C PHE A 77 18.30 -4.31 -1.50
N ARG A 78 17.12 -4.16 -0.92
CA ARG A 78 16.05 -3.31 -1.45
C ARG A 78 15.45 -2.49 -0.34
N LEU A 79 15.16 -1.24 -0.64
CA LEU A 79 14.42 -0.34 0.21
C LEU A 79 13.39 0.39 -0.64
N GLY A 80 12.20 0.57 -0.13
CA GLY A 80 11.17 1.36 -0.76
C GLY A 80 10.31 2.06 0.29
N GLY A 81 9.60 3.07 -0.16
CA GLY A 81 8.59 3.72 0.64
C GLY A 81 7.54 4.37 -0.24
N GLU A 82 6.38 4.57 0.37
CA GLU A 82 5.24 5.19 -0.26
C GLU A 82 4.51 6.09 0.74
N PHE A 83 3.92 7.15 0.20
CA PHE A 83 3.02 8.04 0.89
C PHE A 83 1.78 8.19 0.03
N GLN A 84 0.61 8.03 0.63
CA GLN A 84 -0.67 8.17 -0.05
C GLN A 84 -1.63 8.94 0.86
N ARG A 85 -2.42 9.84 0.26
CA ARG A 85 -3.48 10.58 0.94
C ARG A 85 -4.77 10.46 0.13
N CYS A 86 -5.88 10.24 0.83
CA CYS A 86 -7.21 10.09 0.28
C CYS A 86 -8.12 11.15 0.90
N VAL A 87 -8.63 12.06 0.09
CA VAL A 87 -9.56 13.13 0.52
C VAL A 87 -10.95 12.80 0.01
N LYS A 88 -11.92 12.72 0.91
CA LYS A 88 -13.34 12.50 0.60
C LYS A 88 -14.13 13.75 0.99
N SER A 89 -14.63 14.48 -0.01
CA SER A 89 -15.33 15.77 0.21
C SER A 89 -16.78 15.64 0.71
N GLY A 90 -17.35 14.43 0.73
CA GLY A 90 -18.68 14.18 1.29
C GLY A 90 -18.68 14.19 2.82
N PRO A 91 -17.95 13.25 3.46
CA PRO A 91 -17.79 13.21 4.90
C PRO A 91 -16.75 14.20 5.44
N ASP A 92 -16.13 15.04 4.58
CA ASP A 92 -14.97 15.89 4.92
C ASP A 92 -13.87 15.11 5.65
N LEU A 93 -13.50 13.96 5.07
CA LEU A 93 -12.57 13.00 5.67
C LEU A 93 -11.26 12.94 4.87
N THR A 94 -10.12 13.06 5.55
CA THR A 94 -8.80 12.92 4.92
C THR A 94 -8.00 11.79 5.56
N LEU A 95 -7.81 10.70 4.82
CA LEU A 95 -7.01 9.55 5.25
C LEU A 95 -5.57 9.69 4.74
N GLN A 96 -4.61 9.19 5.51
CA GLN A 96 -3.20 9.18 5.14
C GLN A 96 -2.54 7.85 5.48
N ILE A 97 -1.70 7.35 4.57
CA ILE A 97 -0.82 6.20 4.82
C ILE A 97 0.60 6.57 4.41
N PHE A 98 1.55 6.21 5.26
CA PHE A 98 2.98 6.20 4.95
C PHE A 98 3.53 4.80 5.21
N SER A 99 4.38 4.31 4.32
CA SER A 99 4.99 3.00 4.43
C SER A 99 6.47 3.05 4.06
N VAL A 100 7.30 2.33 4.79
CA VAL A 100 8.68 2.01 4.43
C VAL A 100 8.86 0.50 4.54
N TYR A 101 9.49 -0.10 3.54
CA TYR A 101 9.70 -1.53 3.50
C TYR A 101 11.02 -1.87 2.83
N GLY A 102 11.60 -2.99 3.20
CA GLY A 102 12.86 -3.42 2.63
C GLY A 102 13.13 -4.90 2.82
N ASN A 103 14.12 -5.38 2.07
CA ASN A 103 14.66 -6.72 2.22
C ASN A 103 16.18 -6.70 2.08
N TYR A 104 16.84 -7.62 2.79
CA TYR A 104 18.27 -7.84 2.73
C TYR A 104 18.57 -9.34 2.63
N SER A 105 19.33 -9.74 1.63
CA SER A 105 19.73 -11.12 1.44
C SER A 105 20.88 -11.48 2.38
N LEU A 106 20.58 -12.30 3.38
CA LEU A 106 21.55 -12.77 4.37
C LEU A 106 22.37 -13.93 3.80
N MET A 107 21.70 -14.83 3.07
CA MET A 107 22.27 -16.02 2.44
C MET A 107 21.53 -16.32 1.14
N THR A 108 22.08 -17.19 0.29
CA THR A 108 21.48 -17.56 -1.01
C THR A 108 20.00 -17.97 -0.94
N ALA A 109 19.57 -18.57 0.18
CA ALA A 109 18.19 -19.02 0.38
C ALA A 109 17.45 -18.26 1.50
N VAL A 110 18.08 -17.26 2.14
CA VAL A 110 17.51 -16.57 3.32
C VAL A 110 17.59 -15.07 3.14
N ASP A 111 16.43 -14.41 3.15
CA ASP A 111 16.31 -12.96 3.18
C ASP A 111 15.70 -12.49 4.49
N LEU A 112 16.25 -11.41 5.07
CA LEU A 112 15.58 -10.60 6.09
C LEU A 112 14.64 -9.63 5.39
N PHE A 113 13.42 -9.45 5.91
CA PHE A 113 12.51 -8.42 5.43
C PHE A 113 11.87 -7.66 6.58
N GLY A 114 11.52 -6.41 6.29
CA GLY A 114 10.83 -5.53 7.22
C GLY A 114 9.87 -4.59 6.50
N ARG A 115 8.80 -4.21 7.20
CA ARG A 115 7.85 -3.18 6.80
C ARG A 115 7.41 -2.39 8.03
N PHE A 116 7.27 -1.09 7.87
CA PHE A 116 6.71 -0.18 8.85
C PHE A 116 5.69 0.71 8.14
N ASP A 117 4.46 0.70 8.63
CA ASP A 117 3.34 1.48 8.13
C ASP A 117 2.88 2.44 9.23
N LEU A 118 2.51 3.65 8.84
CA LEU A 118 1.72 4.60 9.62
C LEU A 118 0.42 4.80 8.86
N MET A 119 -0.71 4.56 9.52
CA MET A 119 -2.03 4.83 8.99
C MET A 119 -2.72 5.84 9.90
N ASP A 120 -3.30 6.84 9.29
CA ASP A 120 -4.12 7.85 9.93
C ASP A 120 -5.48 7.86 9.19
N PRO A 121 -6.55 7.35 9.82
CA PRO A 121 -7.86 7.25 9.19
C PRO A 121 -8.56 8.60 9.08
N ASP A 122 -8.15 9.63 9.83
CA ASP A 122 -8.64 11.00 9.72
C ASP A 122 -7.62 12.01 10.28
N VAL A 123 -6.87 12.68 9.41
CA VAL A 123 -5.80 13.60 9.84
C VAL A 123 -6.29 14.81 10.65
N ASP A 124 -7.59 15.07 10.65
CA ASP A 124 -8.22 16.14 11.44
C ASP A 124 -8.74 15.64 12.81
N SER A 125 -8.73 14.32 13.02
CA SER A 125 -9.05 13.65 14.28
C SER A 125 -7.77 13.40 15.08
N ASN A 126 -7.91 13.35 16.41
CA ASN A 126 -6.79 13.02 17.29
C ASN A 126 -6.95 11.59 17.79
N ASP A 127 -5.83 10.91 17.96
CA ASP A 127 -5.71 9.61 18.63
C ASP A 127 -6.45 8.46 17.93
N ASP A 128 -6.60 8.49 16.61
CA ASP A 128 -7.18 7.40 15.82
C ASP A 128 -6.20 6.75 14.83
N GLY A 129 -4.96 7.25 14.77
CA GLY A 129 -3.89 6.66 14.00
C GLY A 129 -3.38 5.33 14.56
N GLU A 130 -2.71 4.57 13.70
CA GLU A 130 -2.01 3.35 14.09
C GLU A 130 -0.68 3.21 13.35
N SER A 131 0.26 2.50 13.97
CA SER A 131 1.48 2.03 13.33
C SER A 131 1.47 0.52 13.25
N TYR A 132 1.94 -0.02 12.12
CA TYR A 132 2.00 -1.46 11.90
C TYR A 132 3.39 -1.85 11.41
N THR A 133 4.01 -2.80 12.11
CA THR A 133 5.34 -3.30 11.81
C THR A 133 5.28 -4.78 11.45
N ILE A 134 6.02 -5.18 10.42
CA ILE A 134 6.34 -6.58 10.14
C ILE A 134 7.86 -6.72 10.13
N LEU A 135 8.38 -7.72 10.83
CA LEU A 135 9.78 -8.17 10.72
C LEU A 135 9.80 -9.68 10.54
N GLY A 136 10.55 -10.19 9.57
CA GLY A 136 10.58 -11.62 9.31
C GLY A 136 11.76 -12.08 8.46
N LEU A 137 11.86 -13.40 8.34
CA LEU A 137 12.79 -14.07 7.44
C LEU A 137 12.00 -14.73 6.33
N SER A 138 12.52 -14.73 5.12
CA SER A 138 12.01 -15.48 3.98
C SER A 138 13.03 -16.56 3.63
N TYR A 139 12.63 -17.83 3.72
CA TYR A 139 13.49 -18.99 3.47
C TYR A 139 12.99 -19.80 2.27
N LEU A 140 13.79 -19.88 1.21
CA LEU A 140 13.54 -20.78 0.08
C LEU A 140 13.88 -22.22 0.50
N ALA A 141 12.90 -22.91 1.08
CA ALA A 141 13.07 -24.25 1.65
C ALA A 141 13.24 -25.34 0.58
N ALA A 142 12.57 -25.19 -0.55
CA ALA A 142 12.71 -26.06 -1.71
C ALA A 142 12.35 -25.29 -2.98
N LYS A 143 12.64 -25.88 -4.15
CA LYS A 143 12.20 -25.31 -5.43
C LYS A 143 10.67 -25.15 -5.40
N GLY A 144 10.21 -23.89 -5.49
CA GLY A 144 8.78 -23.56 -5.48
C GLY A 144 8.15 -23.46 -4.08
N LEU A 145 8.91 -23.61 -2.99
CA LEU A 145 8.42 -23.44 -1.61
C LEU A 145 9.26 -22.41 -0.85
N THR A 146 8.59 -21.32 -0.46
CA THR A 146 9.15 -20.33 0.45
C THR A 146 8.38 -20.37 1.78
N ILE A 147 9.11 -20.38 2.89
CA ILE A 147 8.57 -20.32 4.26
C ILE A 147 9.01 -19.00 4.88
N ALA A 148 8.07 -18.25 5.46
CA ALA A 148 8.34 -16.93 5.99
C ALA A 148 7.78 -16.75 7.42
N PRO A 149 8.54 -17.13 8.47
CA PRO A 149 8.20 -16.73 9.83
C PRO A 149 8.34 -15.20 9.99
N ASN A 150 7.36 -14.58 10.63
CA ASN A 150 7.34 -13.15 10.88
C ASN A 150 6.65 -12.78 12.19
N PHE A 151 7.15 -11.72 12.78
CA PHE A 151 6.54 -11.01 13.88
C PHE A 151 5.83 -9.77 13.34
N ARG A 152 4.64 -9.51 13.87
CA ARG A 152 3.80 -8.37 13.53
C ARG A 152 3.43 -7.62 14.80
N TYR A 153 3.47 -6.31 14.74
CA TYR A 153 3.19 -5.43 15.86
C TYR A 153 2.31 -4.28 15.39
N THR A 154 1.16 -4.09 16.02
CA THR A 154 0.30 -2.93 15.81
C THR A 154 0.31 -2.10 17.08
N ALA A 155 0.60 -0.81 16.98
CA ALA A 155 0.42 0.13 18.09
C ALA A 155 -0.56 1.21 17.66
N TYR A 156 -1.52 1.48 18.53
CA TYR A 156 -2.56 2.48 18.35
C TYR A 156 -2.12 3.79 19.00
N GLN A 157 -2.58 4.91 18.44
CA GLN A 157 -2.28 6.23 18.98
C GLN A 157 -3.11 6.53 20.24
N ASP A 158 -4.30 5.93 20.35
CA ASP A 158 -5.11 5.98 21.56
C ASP A 158 -4.47 5.18 22.72
N SER A 159 -5.24 5.03 23.81
CA SER A 159 -4.82 4.25 24.97
C SER A 159 -4.97 2.73 24.80
N SER A 160 -5.25 2.22 23.60
CA SER A 160 -5.44 0.79 23.37
C SER A 160 -4.13 0.03 23.49
N ASP A 161 -4.21 -1.18 24.04
CA ASP A 161 -3.05 -2.06 24.14
C ASP A 161 -2.55 -2.47 22.73
N PRO A 162 -1.23 -2.56 22.52
CA PRO A 162 -0.70 -2.95 21.22
C PRO A 162 -0.85 -4.44 20.94
N ASP A 163 -1.16 -4.78 19.70
CA ASP A 163 -1.26 -6.16 19.24
C ASP A 163 0.10 -6.73 18.86
N LYS A 164 0.33 -8.00 19.24
CA LYS A 164 1.54 -8.76 18.93
C LYS A 164 1.16 -10.10 18.33
N LEU A 165 1.70 -10.41 17.16
CA LEU A 165 1.36 -11.64 16.45
C LEU A 165 2.59 -12.28 15.82
N PHE A 166 2.75 -13.58 16.06
CA PHE A 166 3.69 -14.41 15.33
C PHE A 166 2.95 -15.22 14.26
N LYS A 167 3.41 -15.13 13.01
CA LYS A 167 2.82 -15.83 11.87
C LYS A 167 3.91 -16.56 11.10
N VAL A 168 3.51 -17.66 10.44
CA VAL A 168 4.32 -18.33 9.43
C VAL A 168 3.54 -18.31 8.13
N ASN A 169 4.09 -17.66 7.12
CA ASN A 169 3.53 -17.61 5.78
C ASN A 169 4.20 -18.67 4.89
N PHE A 170 3.43 -19.28 3.99
CA PHE A 170 3.92 -20.22 3.00
C PHE A 170 3.55 -19.72 1.61
N GLU A 171 4.53 -19.65 0.71
CA GLU A 171 4.30 -19.36 -0.71
C GLU A 171 4.67 -20.60 -1.53
N PHE A 172 3.72 -21.06 -2.34
CA PHE A 172 3.91 -22.13 -3.31
C PHE A 172 3.89 -21.55 -4.71
N LYS A 173 4.97 -21.75 -5.46
CA LYS A 173 5.05 -21.42 -6.89
C LYS A 173 4.95 -22.71 -7.69
N ILE A 174 3.78 -22.92 -8.29
CA ILE A 174 3.53 -24.03 -9.21
C ILE A 174 4.07 -23.60 -10.57
N SER A 175 5.13 -24.29 -11.02
CA SER A 175 5.74 -24.14 -12.34
C SER A 175 5.13 -25.10 -13.36
#